data_AF-A0AA45XRN7-F1
#
_entry.id   AF-A0AA45XRN7-F1
#
_cell.length_a   1.000
_cell.length_b   1.000
_cell.length_c   1.000
_cell.angle_alpha   90.00
_cell.angle_beta   90.00
_cell.angle_gamma   90.00
#
_symmetry.space_group_name_H-M   'P 1'
#
loop_
_entity.id
_entity.type
_entity.pdbx_description
1 polymer ?
#
loop_
_entity_poly.entity_id
_entity_poly.type
_entity_poly.pdbx_seq_one_letter_code
_entity_poly.pdbx_strand_id
1 'polypeptide(L)'
;MTRMLSLGARIGAVLVALLLVGGCERAADRLKQEIAATQNPWPKSSALHDPADRMLRRLIVDERYLTRIKQAGSKDKAAVAGAQLALDGIGRLPRPMLERRAQLLAAMLRGMPVEKCALIARATTASDIAQVGRTLFNELEKRPSQDIDFWFEMSYEASLAELEQRPTSPASEQQIAEATEALLASMADESTRERALAILPRMDTAPAADVCWASLMLLDAASSTVPEPHRGTLAWLMAQQ
;
A
#
# COMPACT_ATOMS: atom_id res chain seq x y z
N MET A 1 9.21 -51.03 45.13
CA MET A 1 7.86 -50.57 45.50
C MET A 1 7.59 -49.24 44.82
N THR A 2 6.93 -49.29 43.68
CA THR A 2 6.62 -48.18 42.78
C THR A 2 5.48 -47.35 43.38
N ARG A 3 5.73 -46.10 43.77
CA ARG A 3 4.68 -45.20 44.26
C ARG A 3 3.76 -44.81 43.09
N MET A 4 2.54 -45.35 43.09
CA MET A 4 1.43 -44.87 42.28
C MET A 4 1.12 -43.42 42.67
N LEU A 5 1.51 -42.46 41.83
CA LEU A 5 0.91 -41.13 41.83
C LEU A 5 -0.55 -41.29 41.41
N SER A 6 -1.49 -40.85 42.26
CA SER A 6 -2.92 -41.00 42.01
C SER A 6 -3.31 -40.30 40.70
N LEU A 7 -4.21 -40.93 39.94
CA LEU A 7 -4.72 -40.45 38.65
C LEU A 7 -5.23 -38.99 38.74
N GLY A 8 -5.76 -38.59 39.90
CA GLY A 8 -6.24 -37.23 40.16
C GLY A 8 -5.16 -36.14 40.21
N ALA A 9 -3.94 -36.46 40.65
CA ALA A 9 -2.82 -35.50 40.65
C ALA A 9 -2.30 -35.21 39.24
N ARG A 10 -2.42 -36.18 38.32
CA ARG A 10 -2.04 -36.03 36.91
C ARG A 10 -3.07 -35.23 36.11
N ILE A 11 -4.37 -35.40 36.39
CA ILE A 11 -5.45 -34.64 35.75
C ILE A 11 -5.45 -33.17 36.21
N GLY A 12 -5.18 -32.91 37.50
CA GLY A 12 -5.08 -31.55 38.04
C GLY A 12 -3.92 -30.74 37.45
N ALA A 13 -2.75 -31.36 37.26
CA ALA A 13 -1.59 -30.70 36.65
C ALA A 13 -1.80 -30.36 35.15
N VAL A 14 -2.52 -31.22 34.41
CA VAL A 14 -2.85 -30.98 33.00
C VAL A 14 -3.88 -29.84 32.85
N LEU A 15 -4.89 -29.76 33.73
CA LEU A 15 -5.88 -28.67 33.73
C LEU A 15 -5.27 -27.31 34.11
N VAL A 16 -4.33 -27.26 35.06
CA VAL A 16 -3.60 -26.03 35.42
C VAL A 16 -2.65 -25.59 34.30
N ALA A 17 -1.98 -26.53 33.62
CA ALA A 17 -1.15 -26.21 32.46
C ALA A 17 -2.00 -25.68 31.28
N LEU A 18 -3.17 -26.26 31.01
CA LEU A 18 -4.09 -25.79 29.97
C LEU A 18 -4.68 -24.40 30.27
N LEU A 19 -4.95 -24.08 31.54
CA LEU A 19 -5.44 -22.77 31.96
C LEU A 19 -4.35 -21.68 31.92
N LEU A 20 -3.10 -22.02 32.22
CA LEU A 20 -1.97 -21.09 32.12
C LEU A 20 -1.57 -20.80 30.67
N VAL A 21 -1.61 -21.79 29.79
CA VAL A 21 -1.33 -21.59 28.35
C VAL A 21 -2.44 -20.75 27.71
N GLY A 22 -3.72 -21.08 27.92
CA GLY A 22 -4.84 -20.29 27.37
C GLY A 22 -5.00 -18.89 27.98
N GLY A 23 -4.52 -18.66 29.20
CA GLY A 23 -4.46 -17.34 29.83
C GLY A 23 -3.36 -16.45 29.25
N CYS A 24 -2.18 -17.01 29.00
CA CYS A 24 -1.08 -16.32 28.34
C CYS A 24 -1.39 -16.00 26.86
N GLU A 25 -2.02 -16.92 26.14
CA GLU A 25 -2.48 -16.67 24.76
C GLU A 25 -3.51 -15.53 24.71
N ARG A 26 -4.53 -15.55 25.58
CA ARG A 26 -5.52 -14.46 25.65
C ARG A 26 -4.92 -13.11 26.07
N ALA A 27 -3.92 -13.11 26.95
CA ALA A 27 -3.23 -11.90 27.36
C ALA A 27 -2.32 -11.36 26.23
N ALA A 28 -1.62 -12.24 25.52
CA ALA A 28 -0.83 -11.89 24.35
C ALA A 28 -1.72 -11.38 23.20
N ASP A 29 -2.87 -12.00 22.99
CA ASP A 29 -3.85 -11.57 22.01
C ASP A 29 -4.44 -10.20 22.38
N ARG A 30 -4.81 -9.97 23.65
CA ARG A 30 -5.25 -8.64 24.10
C ARG A 30 -4.17 -7.57 23.91
N LEU A 31 -2.92 -7.89 24.27
CA LEU A 31 -1.80 -6.97 24.08
C LEU A 31 -1.61 -6.64 22.59
N LYS A 32 -1.72 -7.63 21.71
CA LYS A 32 -1.72 -7.44 20.26
C LYS A 32 -2.88 -6.52 19.83
N GLN A 33 -4.11 -6.80 20.27
CA GLN A 33 -5.27 -5.98 19.94
C GLN A 33 -5.12 -4.51 20.39
N GLU A 34 -4.54 -4.28 21.57
CA GLU A 34 -4.26 -2.94 22.09
C GLU A 34 -3.14 -2.24 21.28
N ILE A 35 -2.07 -2.96 20.92
CA ILE A 35 -1.00 -2.41 20.08
C ILE A 35 -1.57 -1.97 18.72
N ALA A 36 -2.33 -2.83 18.04
CA ALA A 36 -2.97 -2.46 16.76
C ALA A 36 -3.87 -1.23 16.91
N ALA A 37 -4.73 -1.20 17.93
CA ALA A 37 -5.61 -0.07 18.18
C ALA A 37 -4.84 1.24 18.46
N THR A 38 -3.69 1.17 19.13
CA THR A 38 -2.84 2.35 19.39
C THR A 38 -2.04 2.82 18.19
N GLN A 39 -1.91 1.99 17.15
CA GLN A 39 -1.19 2.30 15.92
C GLN A 39 -2.09 2.80 14.79
N ASN A 40 -3.41 2.57 14.88
CA ASN A 40 -4.35 3.06 13.89
C ASN A 40 -4.43 4.60 13.97
N PRO A 41 -3.99 5.35 12.94
CA PRO A 41 -4.00 6.80 12.97
C PRO A 41 -5.41 7.39 12.75
N TRP A 42 -6.38 6.57 12.35
CA TRP A 42 -7.72 7.03 12.00
C TRP A 42 -8.69 6.93 13.16
N PRO A 43 -9.51 7.97 13.42
CA PRO A 43 -10.55 7.91 14.45
C PRO A 43 -11.66 6.94 14.03
N LYS A 44 -12.39 6.37 15.01
CA LYS A 44 -13.51 5.43 14.76
C LYS A 44 -14.61 5.97 13.84
N SER A 45 -14.73 7.28 13.71
CA SER A 45 -15.69 7.94 12.82
C SER A 45 -15.26 7.95 11.36
N SER A 46 -14.00 7.68 11.06
CA SER A 46 -13.46 7.66 9.69
C SER A 46 -13.80 6.35 8.99
N ALA A 47 -14.16 6.43 7.71
CA ALA A 47 -14.36 5.24 6.87
C ALA A 47 -13.07 4.42 6.68
N LEU A 48 -11.91 5.01 6.97
CA LEU A 48 -10.60 4.37 6.90
C LEU A 48 -10.27 3.57 8.17
N HIS A 49 -11.02 3.72 9.26
CA HIS A 49 -10.68 3.13 10.56
C HIS A 49 -10.66 1.61 10.53
N ASP A 50 -11.79 0.97 10.18
CA ASP A 50 -11.91 -0.48 10.23
C ASP A 50 -10.96 -1.19 9.24
N PRO A 51 -10.82 -0.73 7.97
CA PRO A 51 -9.85 -1.33 7.05
C PRO A 51 -8.40 -1.22 7.53
N ALA A 52 -8.01 -0.06 8.08
CA ALA A 52 -6.68 0.12 8.67
C ALA A 52 -6.46 -0.78 9.89
N ASP A 53 -7.45 -0.90 10.78
CA ASP A 53 -7.40 -1.75 11.96
C ASP A 53 -7.23 -3.24 11.57
N ARG A 54 -7.98 -3.72 10.57
CA ARG A 54 -7.83 -5.08 10.04
C ARG A 54 -6.43 -5.35 9.49
N MET A 55 -5.89 -4.41 8.71
CA MET A 55 -4.51 -4.51 8.20
C MET A 55 -3.50 -4.56 9.35
N LEU A 56 -3.58 -3.63 10.30
CA LEU A 56 -2.63 -3.53 11.42
C LEU A 56 -2.66 -4.80 12.27
N ARG A 57 -3.85 -5.35 12.58
CA ARG A 57 -3.99 -6.63 13.31
C ARG A 57 -3.27 -7.79 12.62
N ARG A 58 -3.27 -7.84 11.29
CA ARG A 58 -2.55 -8.86 10.52
C ARG A 58 -1.05 -8.63 10.50
N LEU A 59 -0.57 -7.38 10.59
CA LEU A 59 0.85 -7.06 10.60
C LEU A 59 1.49 -7.28 11.97
N ILE A 60 0.81 -6.94 13.05
CA ILE A 60 1.38 -7.04 14.42
C ILE A 60 1.59 -8.48 14.91
N VAL A 61 1.08 -9.48 14.19
CA VAL A 61 1.39 -10.89 14.46
C VAL A 61 2.70 -11.33 13.80
N ASP A 62 3.27 -10.51 12.92
CA ASP A 62 4.58 -10.73 12.31
C ASP A 62 5.69 -10.08 13.15
N GLU A 63 6.61 -10.89 13.68
CA GLU A 63 7.72 -10.40 14.52
C GLU A 63 8.66 -9.46 13.77
N ARG A 64 8.79 -9.59 12.44
CA ARG A 64 9.61 -8.68 11.61
C ARG A 64 8.99 -7.29 11.59
N TYR A 65 7.67 -7.21 11.46
CA TYR A 65 6.93 -5.95 11.57
C TYR A 65 7.08 -5.34 12.97
N LEU A 66 6.84 -6.13 14.03
CA LEU A 66 6.99 -5.68 15.42
C LEU A 66 8.40 -5.16 15.72
N THR A 67 9.43 -5.82 15.19
CA THR A 67 10.82 -5.37 15.35
C THR A 67 11.04 -4.00 14.71
N ARG A 68 10.57 -3.81 13.47
CA ARG A 68 10.74 -2.56 12.73
C ARG A 68 10.01 -1.39 13.40
N ILE A 69 8.78 -1.58 13.86
CA ILE A 69 8.03 -0.51 14.54
C ILE A 69 8.59 -0.20 15.93
N LYS A 70 9.13 -1.19 16.66
CA LYS A 70 9.82 -0.96 17.95
C LYS A 70 11.10 -0.14 17.75
N GLN A 71 11.87 -0.42 16.71
CA GLN A 71 13.09 0.33 16.36
C GLN A 71 12.82 1.81 16.05
N ALA A 72 11.61 2.15 15.61
CA ALA A 72 11.22 3.53 15.33
C ALA A 72 11.20 4.42 16.58
N GLY A 73 11.02 3.84 17.78
CA GLY A 73 11.20 4.52 19.07
C GLY A 73 10.11 5.51 19.49
N SER A 74 9.13 5.81 18.64
CA SER A 74 7.92 6.58 19.00
C SER A 74 6.72 6.17 18.16
N LYS A 75 5.50 6.53 18.59
CA LYS A 75 4.26 6.22 17.85
C LYS A 75 4.23 6.85 16.45
N ASP A 76 4.57 8.14 16.35
CA ASP A 76 4.58 8.85 15.06
C ASP A 76 5.60 8.23 14.10
N LYS A 77 6.79 7.89 14.60
CA LYS A 77 7.82 7.22 13.80
C LYS A 77 7.42 5.80 13.41
N ALA A 78 6.68 5.08 14.27
CA ALA A 78 6.16 3.76 13.95
C ALA A 78 5.12 3.81 12.82
N ALA A 79 4.22 4.81 12.83
CA ALA A 79 3.27 5.03 11.74
C ALA A 79 3.98 5.33 10.41
N VAL A 80 4.99 6.20 10.43
CA VAL A 80 5.84 6.48 9.26
C VAL A 80 6.58 5.22 8.79
N ALA A 81 7.16 4.44 9.71
CA ALA A 81 7.88 3.21 9.38
C ALA A 81 6.95 2.15 8.75
N GLY A 82 5.70 2.05 9.22
CA GLY A 82 4.69 1.18 8.63
C GLY A 82 4.28 1.63 7.23
N ALA A 83 4.07 2.94 7.02
CA ALA A 83 3.78 3.48 5.69
C ALA A 83 4.96 3.27 4.72
N GLN A 84 6.19 3.51 5.18
CA GLN A 84 7.40 3.29 4.38
C GLN A 84 7.56 1.81 4.00
N LEU A 85 7.27 0.89 4.92
CA LEU A 85 7.32 -0.54 4.64
C LEU A 85 6.37 -0.95 3.49
N ALA A 86 5.16 -0.40 3.47
CA ALA A 86 4.24 -0.62 2.37
C ALA A 86 4.79 -0.03 1.06
N LEU A 87 5.32 1.20 1.08
CA LEU A 87 5.92 1.84 -0.10
C LEU A 87 7.09 1.02 -0.68
N ASP A 88 8.01 0.59 0.17
CA ASP A 88 9.18 -0.22 -0.21
C ASP A 88 8.75 -1.55 -0.88
N GLY A 89 7.60 -2.09 -0.47
CA GLY A 89 7.06 -3.35 -0.99
C GLY A 89 6.24 -3.25 -2.26
N ILE A 90 5.82 -2.05 -2.70
CA ILE A 90 4.94 -1.88 -3.86
C ILE A 90 5.54 -2.52 -5.11
N GLY A 91 6.84 -2.32 -5.36
CA GLY A 91 7.51 -2.87 -6.55
C GLY A 91 7.59 -4.40 -6.61
N ARG A 92 7.24 -5.08 -5.51
CA ARG A 92 7.20 -6.55 -5.38
C ARG A 92 5.80 -7.12 -5.59
N LEU A 93 4.79 -6.28 -5.77
CA LEU A 93 3.41 -6.72 -5.99
C LEU A 93 3.21 -7.29 -7.41
N PRO A 94 2.26 -8.22 -7.58
CA PRO A 94 1.90 -8.73 -8.90
C PRO A 94 1.25 -7.64 -9.76
N ARG A 95 1.50 -7.69 -11.08
CA ARG A 95 1.02 -6.68 -12.05
C ARG A 95 -0.48 -6.37 -11.94
N PRO A 96 -1.41 -7.35 -11.78
CA PRO A 96 -2.83 -7.04 -11.63
C PRO A 96 -3.15 -6.14 -10.42
N MET A 97 -2.42 -6.26 -9.30
CA MET A 97 -2.59 -5.36 -8.16
C MET A 97 -2.08 -3.95 -8.47
N LEU A 98 -0.96 -3.84 -9.20
CA LEU A 98 -0.42 -2.55 -9.63
C LEU A 98 -1.35 -1.85 -10.62
N GLU A 99 -1.99 -2.58 -11.53
CA GLU A 99 -2.99 -2.06 -12.46
C GLU A 99 -4.21 -1.52 -11.70
N ARG A 100 -4.71 -2.29 -10.73
CA ARG A 100 -5.82 -1.85 -9.86
C ARG A 100 -5.44 -0.65 -9.00
N ARG A 101 -4.19 -0.57 -8.54
CA ARG A 101 -3.63 0.62 -7.87
C ARG A 101 -3.66 1.83 -8.78
N ALA A 102 -3.22 1.69 -10.04
CA ALA A 102 -3.25 2.78 -11.01
C ALA A 102 -4.68 3.26 -11.27
N GLN A 103 -5.64 2.34 -11.37
CA GLN A 103 -7.07 2.67 -11.51
C GLN A 103 -7.59 3.49 -10.33
N LEU A 104 -7.28 3.06 -9.10
CA LEU A 104 -7.72 3.77 -7.89
C LEU A 104 -7.07 5.15 -7.78
N LEU A 105 -5.77 5.25 -8.07
CA LEU A 105 -5.06 6.53 -8.12
C LEU A 105 -5.71 7.47 -9.15
N ALA A 106 -6.02 6.98 -10.36
CA ALA A 106 -6.71 7.79 -11.37
C ALA A 106 -8.05 8.32 -10.85
N ALA A 107 -8.83 7.44 -10.20
CA ALA A 107 -10.12 7.82 -9.62
C ALA A 107 -10.00 8.86 -8.51
N MET A 108 -8.95 8.79 -7.68
CA MET A 108 -8.67 9.79 -6.65
C MET A 108 -8.21 11.12 -7.26
N LEU A 109 -7.28 11.09 -8.23
CA LEU A 109 -6.74 12.30 -8.86
C LEU A 109 -7.82 13.10 -9.60
N ARG A 110 -8.77 12.44 -10.27
CA ARG A 110 -9.90 13.12 -10.94
C ARG A 110 -10.80 13.91 -9.98
N GLY A 111 -10.83 13.54 -8.70
CA GLY A 111 -11.59 14.25 -7.66
C GLY A 111 -10.87 15.49 -7.11
N MET A 112 -9.61 15.73 -7.48
CA MET A 112 -8.77 16.76 -6.89
C MET A 112 -8.70 18.04 -7.74
N PRO A 113 -8.46 19.21 -7.12
CA PRO A 113 -8.00 20.39 -7.82
C PRO A 113 -6.69 20.12 -8.59
N VAL A 114 -6.54 20.75 -9.76
CA VAL A 114 -5.39 20.58 -10.67
C VAL A 114 -4.04 20.73 -9.96
N GLU A 115 -3.89 21.74 -9.10
CA GLU A 115 -2.64 21.98 -8.36
C GLU A 115 -2.28 20.83 -7.41
N LYS A 116 -3.28 20.22 -6.77
CA LYS A 116 -3.07 19.07 -5.87
C LYS A 116 -2.75 17.80 -6.65
N CYS A 117 -3.42 17.60 -7.77
CA CYS A 117 -3.14 16.51 -8.70
C CYS A 117 -1.70 16.59 -9.24
N ALA A 118 -1.25 17.79 -9.65
CA ALA A 118 0.12 18.02 -10.11
C ALA A 118 1.17 17.80 -9.01
N LEU A 119 0.87 18.17 -7.76
CA LEU A 119 1.78 17.97 -6.63
C LEU A 119 2.12 16.48 -6.41
N ILE A 120 1.19 15.57 -6.67
CA ILE A 120 1.39 14.12 -6.49
C ILE A 120 2.56 13.61 -7.35
N ALA A 121 2.70 14.12 -8.58
CA ALA A 121 3.78 13.72 -9.49
C ALA A 121 5.10 14.48 -9.25
N ARG A 122 5.11 15.48 -8.37
CA ARG A 122 6.25 16.38 -8.13
C ARG A 122 6.82 16.31 -6.73
N ALA A 123 6.17 15.58 -5.83
CA ALA A 123 6.54 15.55 -4.44
C ALA A 123 7.94 14.96 -4.26
N THR A 124 8.90 15.83 -3.98
CA THR A 124 10.31 15.47 -3.79
C THR A 124 10.80 15.82 -2.39
N THR A 125 10.13 16.76 -1.70
CA THR A 125 10.47 17.12 -0.33
C THR A 125 9.64 16.32 0.68
N ALA A 126 10.16 16.17 1.91
CA ALA A 126 9.41 15.53 2.99
C ALA A 126 8.08 16.23 3.30
N SER A 127 8.01 17.56 3.14
CA SER A 127 6.78 18.33 3.30
C SER A 127 5.76 18.00 2.23
N ASP A 128 6.19 17.92 0.97
CA ASP A 128 5.33 17.57 -0.16
C ASP A 128 4.79 16.16 0.00
N ILE A 129 5.65 15.20 0.37
CA ILE A 129 5.26 13.81 0.61
C ILE A 129 4.19 13.72 1.70
N ALA A 130 4.38 14.44 2.82
CA ALA A 130 3.38 14.47 3.88
C ALA A 130 2.05 15.11 3.43
N GLN A 131 2.10 16.15 2.61
CA GLN A 131 0.91 16.79 2.04
C GLN A 131 0.20 15.89 1.03
N VAL A 132 0.94 15.20 0.18
CA VAL A 132 0.42 14.22 -0.79
C VAL A 132 -0.27 13.08 -0.05
N GLY A 133 0.36 12.52 0.99
CA GLY A 133 -0.25 11.47 1.82
C GLY A 133 -1.61 11.90 2.38
N ARG A 134 -1.68 13.09 3.02
CA ARG A 134 -2.95 13.64 3.53
C ARG A 134 -3.99 13.84 2.43
N THR A 135 -3.56 14.35 1.28
CA THR A 135 -4.45 14.62 0.14
C THR A 135 -5.02 13.33 -0.44
N LEU A 136 -4.18 12.31 -0.62
CA LEU A 136 -4.60 10.99 -1.09
C LEU A 136 -5.58 10.33 -0.12
N PHE A 137 -5.31 10.34 1.19
CA PHE A 137 -6.23 9.75 2.17
C PHE A 137 -7.58 10.49 2.23
N ASN A 138 -7.58 11.83 2.10
CA ASN A 138 -8.83 12.59 2.02
C ASN A 138 -9.68 12.23 0.79
N GLU A 139 -9.06 11.92 -0.35
CA GLU A 139 -9.81 11.43 -1.52
C GLU A 139 -10.19 9.96 -1.40
N LEU A 140 -9.34 9.13 -0.79
CA LEU A 140 -9.63 7.72 -0.51
C LEU A 140 -10.87 7.58 0.38
N GLU A 141 -11.02 8.43 1.39
CA GLU A 141 -12.16 8.39 2.32
C GLU A 141 -13.51 8.69 1.64
N LYS A 142 -13.49 9.33 0.46
CA LYS A 142 -14.70 9.58 -0.35
C LYS A 142 -15.03 8.43 -1.29
N ARG A 143 -14.20 7.40 -1.36
CA ARG A 143 -14.37 6.26 -2.28
C ARG A 143 -15.34 5.22 -1.71
N PRO A 144 -15.95 4.39 -2.58
CA PRO A 144 -16.70 3.22 -2.14
C PRO A 144 -15.86 2.30 -1.25
N SER A 145 -16.50 1.57 -0.33
CA SER A 145 -15.81 0.69 0.64
C SER A 145 -14.85 -0.30 -0.03
N GLN A 146 -15.21 -0.86 -1.20
CA GLN A 146 -14.35 -1.77 -1.96
C GLN A 146 -13.00 -1.16 -2.37
N ASP A 147 -12.95 0.15 -2.65
CA ASP A 147 -11.73 0.85 -3.05
C ASP A 147 -10.86 1.11 -1.82
N ILE A 148 -11.49 1.46 -0.69
CA ILE A 148 -10.82 1.62 0.60
C ILE A 148 -10.21 0.28 1.04
N ASP A 149 -11.01 -0.79 1.04
CA ASP A 149 -10.57 -2.13 1.39
C ASP A 149 -9.42 -2.60 0.51
N PHE A 150 -9.50 -2.36 -0.81
CA PHE A 150 -8.40 -2.66 -1.72
C PHE A 150 -7.11 -1.90 -1.36
N TRP A 151 -7.19 -0.61 -1.04
CA TRP A 151 -6.00 0.18 -0.69
C TRP A 151 -5.27 -0.41 0.52
N PHE A 152 -6.00 -0.80 1.57
CA PHE A 152 -5.41 -1.40 2.76
C PHE A 152 -4.95 -2.84 2.55
N GLU A 153 -5.66 -3.62 1.73
CA GLU A 153 -5.20 -4.97 1.35
C GLU A 153 -3.90 -4.92 0.55
N MET A 154 -3.82 -4.03 -0.43
CA MET A 154 -2.60 -3.81 -1.21
C MET A 154 -1.45 -3.34 -0.31
N SER A 155 -1.73 -2.44 0.64
CA SER A 155 -0.74 -1.96 1.61
C SER A 155 -0.23 -3.09 2.52
N TYR A 156 -1.13 -4.01 2.92
CA TYR A 156 -0.76 -5.23 3.63
C TYR A 156 0.15 -6.13 2.79
N GLU A 157 -0.26 -6.48 1.57
CA GLU A 157 0.51 -7.37 0.70
C GLU A 157 1.88 -6.79 0.33
N ALA A 158 1.96 -5.47 0.13
CA ALA A 158 3.23 -4.80 -0.11
C ALA A 158 4.13 -4.90 1.13
N SER A 159 3.58 -4.59 2.31
CA SER A 159 4.33 -4.70 3.57
C SER A 159 4.85 -6.13 3.77
N LEU A 160 4.00 -7.13 3.53
CA LEU A 160 4.37 -8.54 3.66
C LEU A 160 5.44 -8.92 2.63
N ALA A 161 5.31 -8.48 1.39
CA ALA A 161 6.29 -8.72 0.34
C ALA A 161 7.66 -8.14 0.68
N GLU A 162 7.71 -6.96 1.29
CA GLU A 162 8.97 -6.37 1.77
C GLU A 162 9.52 -7.11 2.98
N LEU A 163 8.70 -7.46 3.98
CA LEU A 163 9.17 -8.24 5.13
C LEU A 163 9.70 -9.64 4.75
N GLU A 164 9.11 -10.24 3.72
CA GLU A 164 9.55 -11.52 3.14
C GLU A 164 10.68 -11.38 2.14
N GLN A 165 11.03 -10.15 1.75
CA GLN A 165 12.00 -9.88 0.69
C GLN A 165 11.65 -10.63 -0.61
N ARG A 166 10.35 -10.70 -0.95
CA ARG A 166 9.87 -11.35 -2.19
C ARG A 166 10.59 -10.75 -3.40
N PRO A 167 11.09 -11.55 -4.35
CA PRO A 167 11.82 -11.00 -5.49
C PRO A 167 10.95 -10.01 -6.28
N THR A 168 11.54 -8.89 -6.69
CA THR A 168 10.91 -7.99 -7.66
C THR A 168 10.77 -8.72 -8.99
N SER A 169 9.70 -8.44 -9.74
CA SER A 169 9.51 -8.95 -11.09
C SER A 169 9.68 -7.83 -12.12
N PRO A 170 10.91 -7.34 -12.35
CA PRO A 170 11.14 -6.18 -13.20
C PRO A 170 10.72 -6.45 -14.65
N ALA A 171 10.27 -5.40 -15.34
CA ALA A 171 10.10 -5.46 -16.78
C ALA A 171 11.48 -5.39 -17.47
N SER A 172 11.67 -6.16 -18.55
CA SER A 172 12.86 -6.02 -19.39
C SER A 172 12.82 -4.71 -20.17
N GLU A 173 13.98 -4.23 -20.65
CA GLU A 173 14.06 -3.06 -21.52
C GLU A 173 13.16 -3.19 -22.76
N GLN A 174 13.10 -4.40 -23.35
CA GLN A 174 12.21 -4.69 -24.46
C GLN A 174 10.73 -4.53 -24.06
N GLN A 175 10.31 -5.07 -22.91
CA GLN A 175 8.94 -4.93 -22.43
C GLN A 175 8.57 -3.46 -22.17
N ILE A 176 9.52 -2.66 -21.70
CA ILE A 176 9.36 -1.22 -21.46
C ILE A 176 9.20 -0.48 -22.80
N ALA A 177 10.03 -0.79 -23.79
CA ALA A 177 9.94 -0.22 -25.13
C ALA A 177 8.59 -0.55 -25.78
N GLU A 178 8.20 -1.83 -25.80
CA GLU A 178 6.91 -2.28 -26.34
C GLU A 178 5.72 -1.64 -25.62
N ALA A 179 5.79 -1.48 -24.29
CA ALA A 179 4.73 -0.81 -23.54
C ALA A 179 4.64 0.69 -23.82
N THR A 180 5.78 1.34 -24.08
CA THR A 180 5.83 2.76 -24.47
C THR A 180 5.26 2.94 -25.89
N GLU A 181 5.58 2.06 -26.82
CA GLU A 181 4.98 2.05 -28.16
C GLU A 181 3.46 1.83 -28.09
N ALA A 182 3.01 0.87 -27.28
CA ALA A 182 1.58 0.61 -27.08
C ALA A 182 0.86 1.81 -26.44
N LEU A 183 1.50 2.51 -25.50
CA LEU A 183 0.99 3.76 -24.94
C LEU A 183 0.79 4.82 -26.03
N LEU A 184 1.82 5.09 -26.84
CA LEU A 184 1.75 6.09 -27.92
C LEU A 184 0.73 5.70 -29.01
N ALA A 185 0.57 4.42 -29.30
CA ALA A 185 -0.41 3.89 -30.23
C ALA A 185 -1.85 3.98 -29.70
N SER A 186 -2.04 3.98 -28.38
CA SER A 186 -3.36 4.09 -27.74
C SER A 186 -3.94 5.52 -27.69
N MET A 187 -3.14 6.52 -28.04
CA MET A 187 -3.55 7.92 -28.02
C MET A 187 -4.54 8.23 -29.15
N ALA A 188 -5.54 9.06 -28.84
CA ALA A 188 -6.67 9.31 -29.74
C ALA A 188 -6.28 10.00 -31.05
N ASP A 189 -5.29 10.88 -31.01
CA ASP A 189 -4.82 11.66 -32.15
C ASP A 189 -3.35 12.09 -32.00
N GLU A 190 -2.77 12.55 -33.10
CA GLU A 190 -1.36 12.99 -33.15
C GLU A 190 -1.10 14.19 -32.25
N SER A 191 -2.06 15.10 -32.07
CA SER A 191 -1.88 16.27 -31.20
C SER A 191 -1.74 15.88 -29.72
N THR A 192 -2.49 14.87 -29.29
CA THR A 192 -2.41 14.26 -27.96
C THR A 192 -1.05 13.60 -27.77
N ARG A 193 -0.55 12.92 -28.81
CA ARG A 193 0.77 12.30 -28.82
C ARG A 193 1.90 13.33 -28.72
N GLU A 194 1.87 14.36 -29.55
CA GLU A 194 2.82 15.47 -29.50
C GLU A 194 2.83 16.15 -28.11
N ARG A 195 1.64 16.37 -27.52
CA ARG A 195 1.54 16.91 -26.16
C ARG A 195 2.18 15.97 -25.13
N ALA A 196 1.92 14.67 -25.19
CA ALA A 196 2.53 13.71 -24.27
C ALA A 196 4.06 13.72 -24.38
N LEU A 197 4.59 13.64 -25.60
CA LEU A 197 6.03 13.67 -25.87
C LEU A 197 6.69 14.98 -25.42
N ALA A 198 5.96 16.10 -25.49
CA ALA A 198 6.44 17.39 -25.03
C ALA A 198 6.40 17.57 -23.50
N ILE A 199 5.47 16.93 -22.80
CA ILE A 199 5.26 17.14 -21.35
C ILE A 199 6.00 16.12 -20.49
N LEU A 200 5.96 14.83 -20.85
CA LEU A 200 6.51 13.74 -20.03
C LEU A 200 7.98 13.97 -19.60
N PRO A 201 8.90 14.44 -20.47
CA PRO A 201 10.29 14.65 -20.08
C PRO A 201 10.53 15.82 -19.13
N ARG A 202 9.53 16.68 -18.90
CA ARG A 202 9.65 17.94 -18.12
C ARG A 202 8.51 18.12 -17.12
N MET A 203 7.98 17.01 -16.60
CA MET A 203 6.87 17.04 -15.64
C MET A 203 7.22 17.80 -14.35
N ASP A 204 8.51 17.89 -14.00
CA ASP A 204 9.01 18.68 -12.87
C ASP A 204 8.76 20.19 -13.03
N THR A 205 8.81 20.70 -14.26
CA THR A 205 8.83 22.15 -14.57
C THR A 205 7.65 22.62 -15.42
N ALA A 206 6.83 21.72 -15.98
CA ALA A 206 5.66 22.04 -16.77
C ALA A 206 4.56 22.85 -16.01
N PRO A 207 3.54 23.40 -16.67
CA PRO A 207 2.35 23.92 -15.98
C PRO A 207 1.62 22.82 -15.20
N ALA A 208 0.99 23.16 -14.06
CA ALA A 208 0.28 22.18 -13.23
C ALA A 208 -0.84 21.46 -13.98
N ALA A 209 -1.55 22.16 -14.86
CA ALA A 209 -2.57 21.57 -15.73
C ALA A 209 -2.02 20.46 -16.64
N ASP A 210 -0.82 20.65 -17.19
CA ASP A 210 -0.17 19.66 -18.05
C ASP A 210 0.31 18.45 -17.25
N VAL A 211 0.85 18.68 -16.05
CA VAL A 211 1.27 17.57 -15.17
C VAL A 211 0.09 16.75 -14.72
N CYS A 212 -0.98 17.39 -14.23
CA CYS A 212 -2.16 16.65 -13.80
C CYS A 212 -2.76 15.84 -14.96
N TRP A 213 -2.84 16.44 -16.15
CA TRP A 213 -3.28 15.74 -17.35
C TRP A 213 -2.38 14.54 -17.68
N ALA A 214 -1.07 14.71 -17.67
CA ALA A 214 -0.11 13.65 -17.99
C ALA A 214 -0.17 12.51 -16.96
N SER A 215 -0.29 12.83 -15.66
CA SER A 215 -0.46 11.84 -14.60
C SER A 215 -1.73 11.01 -14.76
N LEU A 216 -2.87 11.66 -15.06
CA LEU A 216 -4.13 10.96 -15.32
C LEU A 216 -4.02 10.08 -16.58
N MET A 217 -3.43 10.59 -17.64
CA MET A 217 -3.21 9.84 -18.89
C MET A 217 -2.36 8.58 -18.66
N LEU A 218 -1.27 8.68 -17.90
CA LEU A 218 -0.42 7.52 -17.56
C LEU A 218 -1.17 6.50 -16.69
N LEU A 219 -1.91 6.95 -15.68
CA LEU A 219 -2.68 6.06 -14.80
C LEU A 219 -3.82 5.36 -15.56
N ASP A 220 -4.47 6.05 -16.50
CA ASP A 220 -5.50 5.47 -17.36
C ASP A 220 -4.91 4.45 -18.35
N ALA A 221 -3.74 4.75 -18.93
CA ALA A 221 -3.01 3.79 -19.74
C ALA A 221 -2.63 2.53 -18.96
N ALA A 222 -2.14 2.70 -17.73
CA ALA A 222 -1.76 1.62 -16.82
C ALA A 222 -2.95 0.86 -16.21
N SER A 223 -4.19 1.28 -16.43
CA SER A 223 -5.37 0.65 -15.82
C SER A 223 -6.45 0.18 -16.80
N SER A 224 -6.62 0.83 -17.96
CA SER A 224 -7.69 0.44 -18.89
C SER A 224 -7.42 0.69 -20.36
N THR A 225 -6.61 1.70 -20.73
CA THR A 225 -6.52 2.14 -22.13
C THR A 225 -5.56 1.30 -22.96
N VAL A 226 -4.43 0.87 -22.38
CA VAL A 226 -3.46 0.02 -23.05
C VAL A 226 -3.83 -1.46 -22.85
N PRO A 227 -3.72 -2.33 -23.88
CA PRO A 227 -4.02 -3.74 -23.74
C PRO A 227 -2.99 -4.51 -22.91
N GLU A 228 -3.36 -5.69 -22.44
CA GLU A 228 -2.39 -6.66 -21.91
C GLU A 228 -1.47 -7.18 -23.03
N PRO A 229 -0.19 -7.49 -22.73
CA PRO A 229 0.45 -7.43 -21.42
C PRO A 229 1.04 -6.03 -21.07
N HIS A 230 1.02 -5.08 -22.00
CA HIS A 230 1.71 -3.79 -21.88
C HIS A 230 1.22 -2.94 -20.71
N ARG A 231 -0.09 -2.98 -20.42
CA ARG A 231 -0.71 -2.31 -19.26
C ARG A 231 -0.01 -2.62 -17.94
N GLY A 232 0.25 -3.90 -17.67
CA GLY A 232 0.93 -4.32 -16.45
C GLY A 232 2.38 -3.85 -16.37
N THR A 233 3.04 -3.62 -17.52
CA THR A 233 4.38 -3.00 -17.56
C THR A 233 4.32 -1.52 -17.21
N LEU A 234 3.34 -0.79 -17.75
CA LEU A 234 3.12 0.61 -17.39
C LEU A 234 2.80 0.76 -15.91
N ALA A 235 1.90 -0.08 -15.38
CA ALA A 235 1.57 -0.08 -13.96
C ALA A 235 2.79 -0.35 -13.07
N TRP A 236 3.66 -1.28 -13.47
CA TRP A 236 4.91 -1.56 -12.77
C TRP A 236 5.88 -0.37 -12.80
N LEU A 237 6.09 0.27 -13.97
CA LEU A 237 6.95 1.45 -14.12
C LEU A 237 6.50 2.61 -13.23
N MET A 238 5.19 2.85 -13.14
CA MET A 238 4.62 3.88 -12.28
C MET A 238 4.74 3.57 -10.79
N ALA A 239 5.00 2.32 -10.44
CA ALA A 239 5.14 1.87 -9.07
C ALA A 239 6.59 1.93 -8.56
N GLN A 240 7.57 2.16 -9.46
CA GLN A 240 9.00 2.27 -9.10
C GLN A 240 9.44 3.71 -8.77
N GLN A 241 8.52 4.69 -8.86
CA GLN A 241 8.81 6.12 -8.71
C GLN A 241 8.59 6.60 -7.28
#